data_AF-A0A090WLG6-F1
#
_entry.id   AF-A0A090WLG6-F1
#
_cell.length_a   1.000
_cell.length_b   1.000
_cell.length_c   1.000
_cell.angle_alpha   90.00
_cell.angle_beta   90.00
_cell.angle_gamma   90.00
#
_symmetry.space_group_name_H-M   'P 1'
#
loop_
_entity.id
_entity.type
_entity.pdbx_description
1 polymer ?
#
loop_
_entity_poly.entity_id
_entity_poly.type
_entity_poly.pdbx_seq_one_letter_code
_entity_poly.pdbx_strand_id
1 'polypeptide(L)' 'MQSLNIKKGVEMTIDSITLTNMLGQQVKTWTVSDQNGIITVPTDQIASGNYIVSMVTNYGAQSRKVIIQ' A
#
# COMPACT_ATOMS: atom_id res chain seq x y z
N MET A 1 2.50 5.76 -16.11
CA MET A 1 2.99 5.35 -14.78
C MET A 1 1.81 4.80 -14.02
N GLN A 2 1.85 3.51 -13.70
CA GLN A 2 0.83 2.85 -12.90
C GLN A 2 1.13 3.06 -11.41
N SER A 3 0.08 3.30 -10.64
CA SER A 3 0.21 3.52 -9.21
C SER A 3 -0.96 2.95 -8.42
N LEU A 4 -0.66 2.58 -7.17
CA LEU A 4 -1.67 2.35 -6.15
C LEU A 4 -1.88 3.67 -5.40
N ASN A 5 -3.13 4.11 -5.35
CA ASN A 5 -3.53 5.34 -4.66
C ASN A 5 -4.41 4.99 -3.46
N ILE A 6 -4.01 5.42 -2.27
CA ILE A 6 -4.69 5.12 -1.01
C ILE A 6 -5.23 6.43 -0.43
N LYS A 7 -6.56 6.53 -0.36
CA LYS A 7 -7.23 7.61 0.35
C LYS A 7 -7.37 7.22 1.82
N LYS A 8 -6.92 8.11 2.72
CA LYS A 8 -6.97 7.95 4.17
C LYS A 8 -7.86 9.01 4.83
N GLY A 9 -8.23 8.77 6.09
CA GLY A 9 -8.85 9.80 6.94
C GLY A 9 -7.88 10.96 7.20
N VAL A 10 -8.40 12.16 7.50
CA VAL A 10 -7.59 13.37 7.67
C VAL A 10 -6.54 13.19 8.77
N GLU A 11 -6.95 12.64 9.93
CA GLU A 11 -6.09 12.41 11.10
C GLU A 11 -5.26 11.12 11.05
N MET A 12 -5.48 10.28 10.04
CA MET A 12 -4.72 9.04 9.88
C MET A 12 -3.36 9.34 9.27
N THR A 13 -2.29 8.81 9.85
CA THR A 13 -0.97 8.73 9.21
C THR A 13 -0.71 7.31 8.75
N ILE A 14 0.11 7.16 7.71
CA ILE A 14 0.56 5.85 7.23
C ILE A 14 2.08 5.91 7.19
N ASP A 15 2.74 5.04 7.95
CA ASP A 15 4.20 5.03 8.03
C ASP A 15 4.79 4.20 6.90
N SER A 16 4.18 3.02 6.66
CA SER A 16 4.61 2.11 5.60
C SER A 16 3.44 1.38 4.96
N ILE A 17 3.65 1.02 3.69
CA ILE A 17 2.77 0.16 2.90
C ILE A 17 3.58 -1.06 2.49
N THR A 18 3.06 -2.25 2.75
CA THR A 18 3.64 -3.53 2.32
C THR A 18 2.67 -4.26 1.42
N LEU A 19 3.16 -4.70 0.27
CA LEU A 19 2.43 -5.52 -0.69
C LEU A 19 2.83 -6.98 -0.53
N THR A 20 1.86 -7.86 -0.31
CA THR A 20 2.04 -9.31 -0.17
C THR A 20 1.24 -10.03 -1.25
N ASN A 21 1.86 -10.97 -1.96
CA ASN A 21 1.17 -11.77 -2.98
C ASN A 21 0.32 -12.90 -2.34
N MET A 22 -0.42 -13.64 -3.16
CA MET A 22 -1.30 -14.70 -2.66
C MET A 22 -0.61 -15.97 -2.19
N LEU A 23 0.71 -16.06 -2.36
CA LEU A 23 1.54 -17.08 -1.73
C LEU A 23 2.03 -16.66 -0.33
N GLY A 24 1.67 -15.46 0.14
CA GLY A 24 2.12 -14.91 1.41
C GLY A 24 3.50 -14.26 1.36
N GLN A 25 4.10 -14.12 0.17
CA GLN A 25 5.42 -13.51 0.03
C GLN A 25 5.31 -11.98 0.01
N GLN A 26 6.17 -11.31 0.79
CA GLN A 26 6.33 -9.87 0.72
C GLN A 26 7.01 -9.49 -0.61
N VAL A 27 6.31 -8.71 -1.42
CA VAL A 27 6.78 -8.28 -2.75
C VAL A 27 7.49 -6.93 -2.67
N LYS A 28 6.92 -5.98 -1.95
CA LYS A 28 7.48 -4.63 -1.84
C LYS A 28 7.01 -3.94 -0.56
N THR A 29 7.87 -3.08 -0.02
CA THR A 29 7.51 -2.15 1.03
C THR A 29 7.91 -0.74 0.62
N TRP A 30 7.06 0.23 0.91
CA TRP A 30 7.31 1.66 0.77
C TRP A 30 7.18 2.33 2.13
N THR A 31 8.15 3.16 2.48
CA THR A 31 7.98 4.17 3.54
C THR A 31 7.26 5.36 2.93
N VAL A 32 6.18 5.83 3.56
CA VAL A 32 5.30 6.88 3.02
C VAL A 32 4.93 7.93 4.07
N SER A 33 5.67 7.96 5.18
CA SER A 33 5.46 8.92 6.28
C SER A 33 5.68 10.38 5.88
N ASP A 34 6.37 10.62 4.76
CA ASP A 34 6.59 11.94 4.16
C ASP A 34 5.42 12.40 3.26
N GLN A 35 4.47 11.52 2.95
CA GLN A 35 3.32 11.83 2.10
C GLN A 35 2.10 12.28 2.90
N ASN A 36 1.43 13.32 2.39
CA ASN A 36 0.19 13.85 2.94
C ASN A 36 -0.96 13.70 1.92
N GLY A 37 -2.20 13.64 2.42
CA GLY A 37 -3.39 13.52 1.57
C GLY A 37 -3.56 12.10 0.99
N ILE A 38 -3.66 11.99 -0.34
CA ILE A 38 -3.73 10.70 -1.04
C ILE A 38 -2.31 10.15 -1.15
N ILE A 39 -2.10 8.97 -0.60
CA ILE A 39 -0.80 8.29 -0.65
C ILE A 39 -0.68 7.59 -1.99
N THR A 40 0.42 7.80 -2.70
CA THR A 40 0.67 7.22 -4.03
C THR A 40 1.97 6.44 -4.00
N VAL A 41 1.89 5.17 -4.41
CA VAL A 41 3.07 4.30 -4.57
C VAL A 41 3.14 3.72 -5.98
N PRO A 42 4.32 3.66 -6.62
CA PRO A 42 4.47 3.16 -7.98
C PRO A 42 4.26 1.65 -8.04
N THR A 43 3.60 1.18 -9.10
CA THR A 43 3.34 -0.26 -9.33
C THR A 43 3.89 -0.77 -10.65
N ASP A 44 4.67 0.02 -11.40
CA ASP A 44 5.12 -0.34 -12.76
C ASP A 44 5.98 -1.62 -12.84
N GLN A 45 6.61 -2.04 -11.74
CA GLN A 45 7.42 -3.28 -11.65
C GLN A 45 6.73 -4.39 -10.85
N ILE A 46 5.43 -4.24 -10.59
CA ILE A 46 4.63 -5.24 -9.89
C ILE A 46 3.84 -6.02 -10.94
N ALA A 47 3.95 -7.34 -10.90
CA ALA A 47 3.19 -8.21 -11.79
C ALA A 47 1.67 -8.01 -11.59
N SER A 48 0.89 -8.15 -12.65
CA SER A 48 -0.57 -8.09 -12.56
C SER A 48 -1.09 -9.26 -11.71
N GLY A 49 -2.04 -9.00 -10.82
CA GLY A 49 -2.56 -10.03 -9.92
C GLY A 49 -3.30 -9.51 -8.69
N ASN A 50 -3.68 -10.45 -7.83
CA ASN A 50 -4.30 -10.16 -6.53
C ASN A 50 -3.21 -10.01 -5.47
N TYR A 51 -3.37 -9.00 -4.62
CA TYR A 51 -2.44 -8.71 -3.54
C TYR A 51 -3.17 -8.32 -2.26
N ILE A 52 -2.50 -8.48 -1.13
CA ILE A 52 -2.85 -7.84 0.14
C ILE A 52 -1.93 -6.63 0.33
N VAL A 53 -2.54 -5.47 0.53
CA VAL A 53 -1.87 -4.23 0.92
C VAL A 53 -2.04 -4.10 2.43
N SER A 54 -0.93 -4.15 3.16
CA SER A 54 -0.88 -3.91 4.60
C SER A 54 -0.28 -2.53 4.88
N MET A 55 -0.89 -1.77 5.77
CA MET A 55 -0.51 -0.42 6.14
C MET A 55 -0.25 -0.36 7.64
N VAL A 56 0.90 0.18 8.04
CA VAL A 56 1.15 0.56 9.44
C VAL A 56 0.64 1.98 9.62
N THR A 57 -0.37 2.18 10.46
CA THR A 57 -1.00 3.48 10.71
C THR A 57 -0.91 3.85 12.18
N ASN A 58 -1.14 5.12 12.51
CA ASN A 58 -1.28 5.58 13.90
C ASN A 58 -2.49 4.97 14.65
N TYR A 59 -3.40 4.28 13.96
CA TYR A 59 -4.51 3.53 14.55
C TYR A 59 -4.28 2.00 14.52
N GLY A 60 -3.04 1.56 14.29
CA GLY A 60 -2.66 0.15 14.17
C GLY A 60 -2.59 -0.33 12.72
N ALA A 61 -2.39 -1.63 12.55
CA ALA A 61 -2.26 -2.24 11.23
C ALA A 61 -3.62 -2.32 10.52
N GLN A 62 -3.65 -1.93 9.24
CA GLN A 62 -4.83 -2.02 8.37
C GLN A 62 -4.47 -2.83 7.13
N SER A 63 -5.38 -3.66 6.62
CA SER A 63 -5.13 -4.43 5.40
C SER A 63 -6.31 -4.38 4.43
N ARG A 64 -6.02 -4.40 3.12
CA ARG A 64 -7.02 -4.43 2.04
C ARG A 64 -6.54 -5.34 0.91
N LYS A 65 -7.46 -6.07 0.30
CA LYS A 65 -7.20 -6.77 -0.96
C LYS A 65 -7.28 -5.78 -2.12
N VAL A 66 -6.33 -5.87 -3.05
CA VAL A 66 -6.31 -5.08 -4.29
C VAL A 66 -6.01 -5.97 -5.49
N ILE A 67 -6.31 -5.45 -6.68
CA ILE A 67 -5.92 -6.04 -7.96
C ILE A 67 -5.01 -5.01 -8.66
N ILE A 68 -3.81 -5.44 -9.05
CA ILE A 68 -2.89 -4.66 -9.89
C ILE A 68 -3.02 -5.21 -11.32
N GLN A 69 -3.09 -4.32 -12.33
CA GLN A 69 -3.33 -4.67 -13.74
C GLN A 69 -2.23 -4.17 -14.65
#